data_AF-A0A1V4V8C0-F1
#
_entry.id   AF-A0A1V4V8C0-F1
#
_cell.length_a   1.000
_cell.length_b   1.000
_cell.length_c   1.000
_cell.angle_alpha   90.00
_cell.angle_beta   90.00
_cell.angle_gamma   90.00
#
_symmetry.space_group_name_H-M   'P 1'
#
loop_
_entity.id
_entity.type
_entity.pdbx_description
1 polymer ?
#
loop_
_entity_poly.entity_id
_entity_poly.type
_entity_poly.pdbx_seq_one_letter_code
_entity_poly.pdbx_strand_id
1 'polypeptide(L)'
;MTLTVFKKYNKITPYQRKKLYMYIWTVGWLIALIGFTPLLIVLLNGVNISLIRIHLILIYYATLIFLLWGNYGFHDRRMPRFWVYAALITGLWDVSGTLLQFPFLLTSIPSVSFQTAMIVQCGLLFLSNKETGGTAKYITGWSFILWGFHRFDYLFLHSNTSFLPWGYLIGTIKASETCLLVTLHSIRHTCAEEENERKCRSMENCFTTGTFIA
;
A
#
# COMPACT_ATOMS: atom_id res chain seq x y z
N MET A 1 -12.36 2.73 16.46
CA MET A 1 -12.78 3.66 15.40
C MET A 1 -13.05 2.99 14.02
N THR A 2 -13.15 1.65 13.94
CA THR A 2 -13.34 0.93 12.64
C THR A 2 -14.78 0.43 12.40
N LEU A 3 -15.60 0.31 13.45
CA LEU A 3 -17.00 -0.17 13.33
C LEU A 3 -17.98 0.92 12.86
N THR A 4 -17.73 2.18 13.23
CA THR A 4 -18.60 3.31 12.89
C THR A 4 -18.49 3.71 11.42
N VAL A 5 -17.30 3.57 10.83
CA VAL A 5 -17.09 3.79 9.39
C VAL A 5 -17.84 2.70 8.63
N PHE A 6 -17.63 1.41 8.91
CA PHE A 6 -18.26 0.33 8.12
C PHE A 6 -19.80 0.34 8.12
N LYS A 7 -20.46 0.75 9.22
CA LYS A 7 -21.94 0.82 9.30
C LYS A 7 -22.54 1.95 8.44
N LYS A 8 -21.80 3.05 8.21
CA LYS A 8 -22.25 4.17 7.37
C LYS A 8 -22.19 3.85 5.86
N TYR A 9 -21.49 2.78 5.47
CA TYR A 9 -21.24 2.40 4.07
C TYR A 9 -22.25 1.37 3.51
N ASN A 10 -23.31 1.03 4.25
CA ASN A 10 -24.34 0.12 3.76
C ASN A 10 -25.25 0.73 2.67
N LYS A 11 -25.08 2.04 2.37
CA LYS A 11 -25.78 2.76 1.28
C LYS A 11 -24.91 2.97 0.02
N ILE A 12 -23.67 2.47 0.01
CA ILE A 12 -22.68 2.80 -1.03
C ILE A 12 -22.53 1.61 -1.97
N THR A 13 -22.60 1.86 -3.29
CA THR A 13 -22.49 0.80 -4.31
C THR A 13 -21.10 0.16 -4.28
N PRO A 14 -20.95 -1.11 -4.72
CA PRO A 14 -19.65 -1.78 -4.79
C PRO A 14 -18.57 -0.94 -5.50
N TYR A 15 -18.93 -0.29 -6.60
CA TYR A 15 -18.07 0.64 -7.34
C TYR A 15 -17.55 1.81 -6.47
N GLN A 16 -18.44 2.51 -5.77
CA GLN A 16 -18.07 3.66 -4.92
C GLN A 16 -17.15 3.23 -3.77
N ARG A 17 -17.31 2.00 -3.27
CA ARG A 17 -16.46 1.42 -2.23
C ARG A 17 -15.03 1.18 -2.71
N LYS A 18 -14.87 0.58 -3.91
CA LYS A 18 -13.55 0.37 -4.53
C LYS A 18 -12.82 1.70 -4.79
N LYS A 19 -13.55 2.74 -5.22
CA LYS A 19 -13.00 4.10 -5.38
C LYS A 19 -12.47 4.69 -4.09
N LEU A 20 -13.19 4.51 -2.96
CA LEU A 20 -12.70 4.95 -1.65
C LEU A 20 -11.39 4.24 -1.26
N TYR A 21 -11.30 2.94 -1.48
CA TYR A 21 -10.10 2.19 -1.12
C TYR A 21 -8.90 2.54 -1.99
N MET A 22 -9.13 2.92 -3.25
CA MET A 22 -8.10 3.54 -4.09
C MET A 22 -7.65 4.90 -3.55
N TYR A 23 -8.56 5.72 -3.01
CA TYR A 23 -8.16 6.95 -2.35
C TYR A 23 -7.28 6.70 -1.11
N ILE A 24 -7.64 5.73 -0.27
CA ILE A 24 -6.83 5.34 0.90
C ILE A 24 -5.42 4.89 0.46
N TRP A 25 -5.35 4.13 -0.62
CA TRP A 25 -4.07 3.69 -1.20
C TRP A 25 -3.24 4.88 -1.73
N THR A 26 -3.86 5.82 -2.43
CA THR A 26 -3.19 7.06 -2.90
C THR A 26 -2.67 7.91 -1.76
N VAL A 27 -3.44 8.03 -0.66
CA VAL A 27 -2.99 8.73 0.55
C VAL A 27 -1.70 8.08 1.10
N GLY A 28 -1.58 6.75 1.05
CA GLY A 28 -0.35 6.06 1.42
C GLY A 28 0.89 6.53 0.64
N TRP A 29 0.74 6.76 -0.66
CA TRP A 29 1.81 7.32 -1.51
C TRP A 29 2.08 8.79 -1.24
N LEU A 30 1.04 9.59 -0.98
CA LEU A 30 1.24 10.99 -0.59
C LEU A 30 2.01 11.10 0.73
N ILE A 31 1.73 10.22 1.69
CA ILE A 31 2.50 10.10 2.93
C ILE A 31 3.96 9.71 2.62
N ALA A 32 4.17 8.78 1.68
CA ALA A 32 5.52 8.39 1.27
C ALA A 32 6.30 9.58 0.67
N LEU A 33 5.62 10.45 -0.10
CA LEU A 33 6.22 11.67 -0.65
C LEU A 33 6.65 12.65 0.46
N ILE A 34 5.86 12.77 1.53
CA ILE A 34 6.22 13.59 2.70
C ILE A 34 7.52 13.09 3.35
N GLY A 35 7.79 11.79 3.29
CA GLY A 35 9.02 11.20 3.81
C GLY A 35 10.32 11.74 3.18
N PHE A 36 10.25 12.39 2.02
CA PHE A 36 11.41 13.04 1.39
C PHE A 36 11.69 14.45 1.94
N THR A 37 10.78 15.04 2.72
CA THR A 37 10.96 16.39 3.28
C THR A 37 12.17 16.55 4.20
N PRO A 38 12.53 15.59 5.08
CA PRO A 38 13.72 15.75 5.94
C PRO A 38 15.01 15.82 5.12
N LEU A 39 15.08 15.16 3.97
CA LEU A 39 16.26 15.21 3.09
C LEU A 39 16.53 16.65 2.63
N LEU A 40 15.47 17.39 2.28
CA LEU A 40 15.56 18.80 1.89
C LEU A 40 15.98 19.69 3.06
N ILE A 41 15.46 19.42 4.27
CA ILE A 41 15.80 20.21 5.46
C ILE A 41 17.25 19.98 5.89
N VAL A 42 17.75 18.74 5.78
CA VAL A 42 19.16 18.39 6.06
C VAL A 42 20.12 19.14 5.15
N LEU A 43 19.81 19.18 3.85
CA LEU A 43 20.59 19.91 2.84
C LEU A 43 20.72 21.41 3.16
N LEU A 44 19.72 21.99 3.85
CA LEU A 44 19.65 23.43 4.11
C LEU A 44 20.19 23.84 5.49
N ASN A 45 19.96 23.05 6.54
CA ASN A 45 20.14 23.51 7.92
C ASN A 45 20.98 22.60 8.81
N GLY A 46 21.33 21.38 8.38
CA GLY A 46 22.00 20.39 9.23
C GLY A 46 21.13 19.96 10.41
N VAL A 47 20.52 18.78 10.34
CA VAL A 47 19.57 18.30 11.36
C VAL A 47 20.11 17.05 12.07
N ASN A 48 19.67 16.84 13.31
CA ASN A 48 19.99 15.65 14.09
C ASN A 48 19.55 14.36 13.36
N ILE A 49 20.51 13.48 13.10
CA ILE A 49 20.33 12.21 12.37
C ILE A 49 19.28 11.30 13.02
N SER A 50 19.18 11.28 14.35
CA SER A 50 18.21 10.43 15.06
C SER A 50 16.77 10.91 14.83
N LEU A 51 16.54 12.23 14.78
CA LEU A 51 15.20 12.77 14.49
C LEU A 51 14.76 12.45 13.06
N ILE A 52 15.68 12.52 12.10
CA ILE A 52 15.41 12.14 10.71
C ILE A 52 15.05 10.66 10.62
N ARG A 53 15.82 9.79 11.28
CA ARG A 53 15.55 8.35 11.31
C ARG A 53 14.17 8.05 11.88
N ILE A 54 13.81 8.65 13.02
CA ILE A 54 12.49 8.49 13.65
C ILE A 54 11.38 8.96 12.71
N HIS A 55 11.54 10.12 12.05
CA HIS A 55 10.57 10.59 11.05
C HIS A 55 10.40 9.58 9.91
N LEU A 56 11.49 9.07 9.35
CA LEU A 56 11.46 8.09 8.26
C LEU A 56 10.78 6.78 8.67
N ILE A 57 11.06 6.30 9.89
CA ILE A 57 10.41 5.13 10.48
C ILE A 57 8.88 5.34 10.53
N LEU A 58 8.43 6.45 11.13
CA LEU A 58 7.00 6.74 11.30
C LEU A 58 6.27 6.88 9.96
N ILE A 59 6.85 7.62 9.02
CA ILE A 59 6.28 7.79 7.67
C ILE A 59 6.20 6.44 6.96
N TYR A 60 7.25 5.61 7.04
CA TYR A 60 7.28 4.34 6.33
C TYR A 60 6.21 3.37 6.84
N TYR A 61 6.06 3.21 8.16
CA TYR A 61 4.99 2.39 8.74
C TYR A 61 3.60 2.94 8.41
N ALA A 62 3.41 4.26 8.45
CA ALA A 62 2.15 4.88 8.04
C ALA A 62 1.82 4.54 6.58
N THR A 63 2.77 4.73 5.66
CA THR A 63 2.60 4.36 4.24
C THR A 63 2.20 2.90 4.09
N LEU A 64 2.91 1.95 4.72
CA LEU A 64 2.60 0.52 4.59
C LEU A 64 1.21 0.17 5.13
N ILE A 65 0.78 0.76 6.24
CA ILE A 65 -0.57 0.55 6.78
C ILE A 65 -1.63 1.04 5.79
N PHE A 66 -1.47 2.24 5.24
CA PHE A 66 -2.43 2.79 4.28
C PHE A 66 -2.47 1.98 2.97
N LEU A 67 -1.32 1.55 2.46
CA LEU A 67 -1.25 0.69 1.28
C LEU A 67 -1.93 -0.66 1.52
N LEU A 68 -1.63 -1.32 2.64
CA LEU A 68 -2.23 -2.61 2.99
C LEU A 68 -3.73 -2.48 3.22
N TRP A 69 -4.17 -1.42 3.92
CA TRP A 69 -5.59 -1.18 4.17
C TRP A 69 -6.37 -0.90 2.88
N GLY A 70 -5.82 -0.05 1.99
CA GLY A 70 -6.37 0.18 0.67
C GLY A 70 -6.48 -1.12 -0.14
N ASN A 71 -5.48 -1.99 -0.06
CA ASN A 71 -5.49 -3.26 -0.79
C ASN A 71 -6.49 -4.28 -0.24
N TYR A 72 -6.59 -4.42 1.09
CA TYR A 72 -7.63 -5.25 1.71
C TYR A 72 -9.02 -4.77 1.31
N GLY A 73 -9.25 -3.46 1.38
CA GLY A 73 -10.54 -2.87 1.03
C GLY A 73 -10.88 -2.99 -0.45
N PHE A 74 -9.92 -2.81 -1.35
CA PHE A 74 -10.11 -3.01 -2.79
C PHE A 74 -10.57 -4.44 -3.12
N HIS A 75 -10.14 -5.41 -2.32
CA HIS A 75 -10.52 -6.82 -2.41
C HIS A 75 -11.75 -7.18 -1.56
N ASP A 76 -12.49 -6.19 -1.05
CA ASP A 76 -13.65 -6.35 -0.17
C ASP A 76 -13.39 -7.20 1.09
N ARG A 77 -12.12 -7.25 1.54
CA ARG A 77 -11.69 -7.94 2.75
C ARG A 77 -11.44 -6.95 3.88
N ARG A 78 -11.66 -7.41 5.11
CA ARG A 78 -11.30 -6.62 6.31
C ARG A 78 -9.83 -6.83 6.64
N MET A 79 -9.09 -5.74 6.82
CA MET A 79 -7.72 -5.81 7.30
C MET A 79 -7.69 -6.33 8.74
N PRO A 80 -6.98 -7.43 9.03
CA PRO A 80 -6.78 -7.91 10.39
C PRO A 80 -6.10 -6.85 11.25
N ARG A 81 -6.58 -6.65 12.50
CA ARG A 81 -5.98 -5.70 13.45
C ARG A 81 -4.56 -6.06 13.83
N PHE A 82 -4.19 -7.33 13.68
CA PHE A 82 -2.84 -7.84 13.83
C PHE A 82 -1.81 -6.96 13.11
N TRP A 83 -2.06 -6.56 11.86
CA TRP A 83 -1.12 -5.73 11.09
C TRP A 83 -0.88 -4.36 11.72
N VAL A 84 -1.91 -3.76 12.32
CA VAL A 84 -1.80 -2.46 12.99
C VAL A 84 -1.02 -2.60 14.29
N TYR A 85 -1.34 -3.60 15.12
CA TYR A 85 -0.64 -3.82 16.38
C TYR A 85 0.82 -4.21 16.16
N ALA A 86 1.08 -5.09 15.19
CA ALA A 86 2.43 -5.47 14.83
C ALA A 86 3.24 -4.27 14.31
N ALA A 87 2.66 -3.41 13.46
CA ALA A 87 3.31 -2.19 13.00
C ALA A 87 3.63 -1.21 14.13
N LEU A 88 2.73 -1.08 15.12
CA LEU A 88 2.99 -0.26 16.30
C LEU A 88 4.13 -0.83 17.15
N ILE A 89 4.13 -2.15 17.38
CA ILE A 89 5.18 -2.82 18.17
C ILE A 89 6.54 -2.71 17.47
N THR A 90 6.62 -3.02 16.17
CA THR A 90 7.87 -2.94 15.42
C THR A 90 8.32 -1.50 15.21
N GLY A 91 7.39 -0.56 15.03
CA GLY A 91 7.71 0.87 14.97
C GLY A 91 8.27 1.40 16.28
N LEU A 92 7.69 1.01 17.42
CA LEU A 92 8.24 1.33 18.75
C LEU A 92 9.61 0.70 18.95
N TRP A 93 9.80 -0.55 18.52
CA TRP A 93 11.11 -1.22 18.54
C TRP A 93 12.16 -0.44 17.75
N ASP A 94 11.85 0.02 16.54
CA ASP A 94 12.75 0.81 15.70
C ASP A 94 13.12 2.17 16.33
N VAL A 95 12.13 2.83 16.93
CA VAL A 95 12.35 4.10 17.64
C VAL A 95 13.23 3.88 18.86
N SER A 96 12.94 2.87 19.69
CA SER A 96 13.77 2.50 20.83
C SER A 96 15.18 2.15 20.42
N GLY A 97 15.35 1.34 19.36
CA GLY A 97 16.65 0.98 18.83
C GLY A 97 17.44 2.17 18.29
N THR A 98 16.76 3.16 17.73
CA THR A 98 17.40 4.42 17.28
C THR A 98 17.85 5.27 18.47
N LEU A 99 17.04 5.40 19.52
CA LEU A 99 17.36 6.20 20.71
C LEU A 99 18.44 5.56 21.59
N LEU A 100 18.40 4.23 21.73
CA LEU A 100 19.35 3.45 22.53
C LEU A 100 20.58 2.99 21.73
N GLN A 101 20.67 3.37 20.45
CA GLN A 101 21.79 3.05 19.55
C GLN A 101 22.09 1.55 19.46
N PHE A 102 21.04 0.74 19.31
CA PHE A 102 21.19 -0.71 19.12
C PHE A 102 21.97 -1.04 17.83
N PRO A 103 22.66 -2.20 17.79
CA PRO A 103 23.31 -2.68 16.57
C PRO A 103 22.33 -2.75 15.40
N PHE A 104 22.81 -2.42 14.20
CA PHE A 104 22.00 -2.36 12.99
C PHE A 104 21.16 -3.62 12.73
N LEU A 105 21.74 -4.81 12.91
CA LEU A 105 21.01 -6.06 12.66
C LEU A 105 19.88 -6.29 13.66
N LEU A 106 20.08 -5.90 14.93
CA LEU A 106 19.09 -6.08 15.99
C LEU A 106 17.85 -5.20 15.78
N THR A 107 18.04 -4.01 15.22
CA THR A 107 16.94 -3.11 14.84
C THR A 107 16.33 -3.50 13.50
N SER A 108 17.16 -3.80 12.50
CA SER A 108 16.70 -3.96 11.13
C SER A 108 16.05 -5.30 10.84
N ILE A 109 16.45 -6.40 11.49
CA ILE A 109 15.88 -7.73 11.21
C ILE A 109 14.38 -7.78 11.53
N PRO A 110 13.90 -7.41 12.74
CA PRO A 110 12.46 -7.43 13.05
C PRO A 110 11.66 -6.56 12.09
N SER A 111 12.22 -5.39 11.77
CA SER A 111 11.54 -4.34 11.03
C SER A 111 11.45 -4.65 9.55
N VAL A 112 12.56 -5.03 8.92
CA VAL A 112 12.58 -5.47 7.51
C VAL A 112 11.70 -6.70 7.35
N SER A 113 11.76 -7.67 8.26
CA SER A 113 10.92 -8.88 8.17
C SER A 113 9.43 -8.56 8.18
N PHE A 114 9.00 -7.70 9.10
CA PHE A 114 7.60 -7.30 9.19
C PHE A 114 7.16 -6.43 8.01
N GLN A 115 7.99 -5.48 7.59
CA GLN A 115 7.73 -4.63 6.42
C GLN A 115 7.59 -5.49 5.15
N THR A 116 8.49 -6.46 4.95
CA THR A 116 8.39 -7.42 3.84
C THR A 116 7.11 -8.25 3.93
N ALA A 117 6.73 -8.72 5.11
CA ALA A 117 5.48 -9.46 5.29
C ALA A 117 4.25 -8.63 4.88
N MET A 118 4.20 -7.33 5.21
CA MET A 118 3.12 -6.44 4.77
C MET A 118 3.07 -6.28 3.24
N ILE A 119 4.24 -6.08 2.61
CA ILE A 119 4.36 -5.91 1.16
C ILE A 119 4.00 -7.21 0.42
N VAL A 120 4.51 -8.35 0.89
CA VAL A 120 4.18 -9.68 0.35
C VAL A 120 2.69 -9.96 0.50
N GLN A 121 2.10 -9.62 1.66
CA GLN A 121 0.66 -9.76 1.86
C GLN A 121 -0.14 -8.95 0.83
N CYS A 122 0.32 -7.75 0.44
CA CYS A 122 -0.29 -7.01 -0.65
C CYS A 122 -0.27 -7.81 -1.97
N GLY A 123 0.88 -8.40 -2.32
CA GLY A 123 1.02 -9.23 -3.51
C GLY A 123 0.11 -10.46 -3.49
N LEU A 124 0.05 -11.16 -2.35
CA LEU A 124 -0.82 -12.33 -2.16
C LEU A 124 -2.31 -11.99 -2.28
N LEU A 125 -2.74 -10.82 -1.82
CA LEU A 125 -4.12 -10.37 -1.99
C LEU A 125 -4.48 -10.27 -3.48
N PHE A 126 -3.62 -9.64 -4.28
CA PHE A 126 -3.80 -9.57 -5.73
C PHE A 126 -3.84 -10.97 -6.36
N LEU A 127 -2.86 -11.84 -6.06
CA LEU A 127 -2.82 -13.20 -6.63
C LEU A 127 -4.01 -14.08 -6.21
N SER A 128 -4.58 -13.84 -5.03
CA SER A 128 -5.72 -14.62 -4.52
C SER A 128 -7.08 -14.20 -5.07
N ASN A 129 -7.16 -13.05 -5.76
CA ASN A 129 -8.43 -12.51 -6.22
C ASN A 129 -8.95 -13.26 -7.46
N LYS A 130 -10.16 -13.82 -7.37
CA LYS A 130 -10.78 -14.57 -8.49
C LYS A 130 -11.55 -13.67 -9.45
N GLU A 131 -12.01 -12.50 -9.00
CA GLU A 131 -12.83 -11.58 -9.79
C GLU A 131 -11.98 -10.76 -10.77
N THR A 132 -10.71 -10.52 -10.42
CA THR A 132 -9.75 -9.82 -11.27
C THR A 132 -9.07 -10.81 -12.21
N GLY A 133 -9.65 -11.01 -13.40
CA GLY A 133 -9.02 -11.77 -14.48
C GLY A 133 -7.82 -11.04 -15.11
N GLY A 134 -6.90 -11.81 -15.70
CA GLY A 134 -5.88 -11.32 -16.63
C GLY A 134 -4.45 -11.16 -16.10
N THR A 135 -3.52 -10.88 -17.02
CA THR A 135 -2.07 -10.83 -16.77
C THR A 135 -1.68 -9.75 -15.75
N ALA A 136 -2.41 -8.64 -15.69
CA ALA A 136 -2.13 -7.53 -14.77
C ALA A 136 -2.15 -7.96 -13.30
N LYS A 137 -3.05 -8.89 -12.93
CA LYS A 137 -3.11 -9.45 -11.57
C LYS A 137 -1.80 -10.14 -11.18
N TYR A 138 -1.26 -10.95 -12.09
CA TYR A 138 -0.02 -11.69 -11.85
C TYR A 138 1.19 -10.78 -11.81
N ILE A 139 1.29 -9.82 -12.75
CA ILE A 139 2.39 -8.86 -12.77
C ILE A 139 2.39 -8.04 -11.47
N THR A 140 1.27 -7.43 -11.10
CA THR A 140 1.18 -6.64 -9.86
C THR A 140 1.49 -7.47 -8.62
N GLY A 141 0.92 -8.68 -8.52
CA GLY A 141 1.13 -9.58 -7.39
C GLY A 141 2.60 -9.96 -7.22
N TRP A 142 3.26 -10.38 -8.30
CA TRP A 142 4.68 -10.73 -8.28
C TRP A 142 5.58 -9.51 -8.07
N SER A 143 5.26 -8.34 -8.63
CA SER A 143 6.03 -7.12 -8.41
C SER A 143 6.04 -6.72 -6.93
N PHE A 144 4.90 -6.84 -6.22
CA PHE A 144 4.87 -6.66 -4.76
C PHE A 144 5.74 -7.69 -4.03
N ILE A 145 5.63 -8.97 -4.38
CA ILE A 145 6.40 -10.04 -3.71
C ILE A 145 7.91 -9.82 -3.90
N LEU A 146 8.34 -9.59 -5.14
CA LEU A 146 9.74 -9.31 -5.46
C LEU A 146 10.24 -8.03 -4.78
N TRP A 147 9.42 -6.98 -4.72
CA TRP A 147 9.76 -5.75 -4.02
C TRP A 147 9.93 -5.97 -2.51
N GLY A 148 9.08 -6.79 -1.91
CA GLY A 148 9.19 -7.18 -0.50
C GLY A 148 10.50 -7.93 -0.22
N PHE A 149 10.87 -8.88 -1.08
CA PHE A 149 12.12 -9.65 -0.93
C PHE A 149 13.38 -8.81 -1.19
N HIS A 150 13.36 -7.92 -2.19
CA HIS A 150 14.46 -6.97 -2.43
C HIS A 150 14.84 -6.14 -1.19
N ARG A 151 13.90 -5.95 -0.26
CA ARG A 151 14.15 -5.26 1.02
C ARG A 151 15.13 -6.03 1.92
N PHE A 152 15.14 -7.36 1.85
CA PHE A 152 16.06 -8.19 2.64
C PHE A 152 17.52 -8.03 2.20
N ASP A 153 17.75 -7.70 0.93
CA ASP A 153 19.10 -7.51 0.39
C ASP A 153 19.86 -6.39 1.16
N TYR A 154 19.13 -5.41 1.70
CA TYR A 154 19.68 -4.35 2.55
C TYR A 154 20.32 -4.88 3.84
N LEU A 155 19.87 -6.01 4.38
CA LEU A 155 20.48 -6.59 5.58
C LEU A 155 21.89 -7.13 5.32
N PHE A 156 22.21 -7.46 4.06
CA PHE A 156 23.51 -8.00 3.67
C PHE A 156 24.40 -6.94 3.02
N LEU A 157 23.80 -6.04 2.23
CA LEU A 157 24.51 -5.04 1.43
C LEU A 157 24.82 -3.75 2.20
N HIS A 158 24.38 -3.59 3.46
CA HIS A 158 24.61 -2.36 4.23
C HIS A 158 26.09 -2.02 4.43
N SER A 159 26.97 -3.02 4.41
CA SER A 159 28.42 -2.87 4.60
C SER A 159 29.15 -2.49 3.32
N ASN A 160 28.53 -2.69 2.15
CA ASN A 160 29.14 -2.40 0.86
C ASN A 160 28.56 -1.10 0.27
N THR A 161 29.28 -0.01 0.50
CA THR A 161 28.83 1.33 0.10
C THR A 161 28.69 1.51 -1.40
N SER A 162 29.40 0.72 -2.21
CA SER A 162 29.29 0.73 -3.68
C SER A 162 27.95 0.19 -4.20
N PHE A 163 27.25 -0.63 -3.40
CA PHE A 163 25.94 -1.17 -3.76
C PHE A 163 24.75 -0.35 -3.24
N LEU A 164 24.99 0.62 -2.35
CA LEU A 164 23.94 1.52 -1.83
C LEU A 164 23.14 2.19 -2.96
N PRO A 165 23.75 2.84 -3.98
CA PRO A 165 23.00 3.52 -5.03
C PRO A 165 22.09 2.58 -5.84
N TRP A 166 22.58 1.37 -6.13
CA TRP A 166 21.85 0.35 -6.87
C TRP A 166 20.65 -0.19 -6.08
N GLY A 167 20.83 -0.41 -4.78
CA GLY A 167 19.76 -0.82 -3.87
C GLY A 167 18.62 0.21 -3.81
N TYR A 168 18.95 1.50 -3.79
CA TYR A 168 17.96 2.59 -3.83
C TYR A 168 17.27 2.68 -5.19
N LEU A 169 18.01 2.58 -6.29
CA LEU A 169 17.48 2.64 -7.66
C LEU A 169 16.48 1.51 -7.94
N ILE A 170 16.83 0.27 -7.59
CA ILE A 170 15.93 -0.87 -7.79
C ILE A 170 14.70 -0.73 -6.90
N GLY A 171 14.86 -0.24 -5.66
CA GLY A 171 13.76 0.01 -4.74
C GLY A 171 12.76 1.04 -5.27
N THR A 172 13.24 2.14 -5.86
CA THR A 172 12.40 3.19 -6.43
C THR A 172 11.71 2.74 -7.72
N ILE A 173 12.40 2.00 -8.60
CA ILE A 173 11.80 1.41 -9.80
C ILE A 173 10.68 0.43 -9.42
N LYS A 174 10.92 -0.45 -8.45
CA LYS A 174 9.91 -1.44 -8.03
C LYS A 174 8.72 -0.77 -7.36
N ALA A 175 8.94 0.28 -6.58
CA ALA A 175 7.85 1.06 -5.99
C ALA A 175 7.02 1.79 -7.05
N SER A 176 7.66 2.44 -8.04
CA SER A 176 6.95 3.16 -9.11
C SER A 176 6.21 2.22 -10.06
N GLU A 177 6.82 1.09 -10.43
CA GLU A 177 6.20 0.02 -11.22
C GLU A 177 4.93 -0.48 -10.52
N THR A 178 5.04 -0.81 -9.23
CA THR A 178 3.90 -1.29 -8.44
C THR A 178 2.81 -0.23 -8.32
N CYS A 179 3.19 1.05 -8.14
CA CYS A 179 2.24 2.15 -8.09
C CYS A 179 1.46 2.31 -9.41
N LEU A 180 2.18 2.31 -10.54
CA LEU A 180 1.59 2.40 -11.88
C LEU A 180 0.67 1.22 -12.16
N LEU A 181 1.11 0.00 -11.86
CA LEU A 181 0.36 -1.22 -12.14
C LEU A 181 -0.94 -1.29 -11.33
N VAL A 182 -0.91 -0.94 -10.04
CA VAL A 182 -2.12 -0.90 -9.21
C VAL A 182 -3.09 0.17 -9.72
N THR A 183 -2.58 1.35 -10.10
CA THR A 183 -3.42 2.45 -10.62
C THR A 183 -4.05 2.09 -11.97
N LEU A 184 -3.28 1.52 -12.89
CA LEU A 184 -3.80 1.06 -14.19
C LEU A 184 -4.81 -0.08 -14.01
N HIS A 185 -4.52 -1.00 -13.10
CA HIS A 185 -5.43 -2.09 -12.78
C HIS A 185 -6.74 -1.58 -12.19
N SER A 186 -6.67 -0.60 -11.28
CA SER A 186 -7.85 -0.03 -10.64
C SER A 186 -8.72 0.75 -11.63
N ILE A 187 -8.12 1.56 -12.50
CA ILE A 187 -8.83 2.28 -13.57
C ILE A 187 -9.57 1.29 -14.46
N ARG A 188 -8.87 0.26 -14.97
CA ARG A 188 -9.49 -0.77 -15.82
C ARG A 188 -10.67 -1.46 -15.14
N HIS A 189 -10.50 -1.81 -13.86
CA HIS A 189 -11.56 -2.46 -13.10
C HIS A 189 -12.77 -1.53 -12.90
N THR A 190 -12.52 -0.27 -12.55
CA THR A 190 -13.60 0.72 -12.33
C THR A 190 -14.35 1.06 -13.61
N CYS A 191 -13.67 1.15 -14.77
CA CYS A 191 -14.34 1.39 -16.05
C CYS A 191 -15.21 0.20 -16.47
N ALA A 192 -14.74 -1.03 -16.27
CA ALA A 192 -15.50 -2.23 -16.59
C ALA A 192 -16.76 -2.36 -15.72
N GLU A 193 -16.67 -2.03 -14.43
CA GLU A 193 -17.83 -2.00 -13.54
C GLU A 193 -18.83 -0.90 -13.91
N GLU A 194 -18.34 0.30 -14.25
CA GLU A 194 -19.18 1.42 -14.65
C GLU A 194 -19.97 1.11 -15.94
N GLU A 195 -19.34 0.48 -16.93
CA GLU A 195 -20.01 0.04 -18.16
C GLU A 195 -21.12 -0.98 -17.86
N ASN A 196 -20.86 -1.95 -16.98
CA ASN A 196 -21.85 -2.94 -16.56
C ASN A 196 -23.01 -2.31 -15.80
N GLU A 197 -22.76 -1.38 -14.88
CA GLU A 197 -23.83 -0.65 -14.19
C GLU A 197 -24.70 0.17 -15.15
N ARG A 198 -24.08 0.83 -16.15
CA ARG A 198 -24.82 1.59 -17.18
C ARG A 198 -25.72 0.68 -18.01
N LYS A 199 -25.24 -0.51 -18.40
CA LYS A 199 -26.04 -1.53 -19.12
C LYS A 199 -27.22 -2.03 -18.27
N CYS A 200 -27.02 -2.30 -16.99
CA CYS A 200 -28.12 -2.70 -16.10
C CYS A 200 -29.19 -1.60 -15.98
N ARG A 201 -28.78 -0.35 -15.79
CA ARG A 201 -29.73 0.79 -15.73
C ARG A 201 -30.47 1.02 -17.03
N SER A 202 -29.82 0.85 -18.18
CA SER A 202 -30.51 0.98 -19.47
C SER A 202 -31.55 -0.13 -19.68
N MET A 203 -31.28 -1.35 -19.22
CA MET A 203 -32.26 -2.44 -19.24
C MET A 203 -33.45 -2.16 -18.32
N GLU A 204 -33.22 -1.73 -17.07
CA GLU A 204 -34.31 -1.33 -16.15
C GLU A 204 -35.18 -0.21 -16.71
N ASN A 205 -34.56 0.82 -17.30
CA ASN A 205 -35.28 1.92 -17.93
C ASN A 205 -36.13 1.43 -19.12
N CYS A 206 -35.63 0.49 -19.92
CA CYS A 206 -36.37 -0.10 -21.04
C CYS A 206 -37.57 -0.94 -20.55
N PHE A 207 -37.42 -1.71 -19.47
CA PHE A 207 -38.51 -2.44 -18.86
C PHE A 207 -39.59 -1.51 -18.30
N THR A 208 -39.20 -0.46 -17.57
CA THR A 208 -40.14 0.48 -16.94
C THR A 208 -40.88 1.37 -17.95
N THR A 209 -40.22 1.81 -19.02
CA THR A 209 -40.90 2.55 -20.11
C THR A 209 -41.68 1.65 -21.06
N GLY A 210 -41.30 0.38 -21.22
CA GLY A 210 -42.05 -0.59 -22.03
C GLY A 210 -43.39 -1.03 -21.42
N THR A 211 -43.57 -0.96 -20.11
CA THR A 211 -44.83 -1.30 -19.41
C THR A 211 -45.93 -0.22 -19.49
N PHE A 212 -45.71 0.92 -20.15
CA PHE A 212 -46.70 2.00 -20.27
C PHE A 212 -47.44 2.07 -21.61
N ILE A 213 -47.31 1.07 -22.49
CA ILE A 213 -47.98 1.01 -23.81
C ILE A 213 -48.98 -0.17 -23.90
N ALA A 214 -49.63 -0.55 -22.79
CA ALA A 214 -50.72 -1.53 -22.81
C ALA A 214 -52.05 -0.90 -22.37
#